data_AF-A0A8H8C7E0-F1
#
_entry.id   AF-A0A8H8C7E0-F1
#
_cell.length_a   1.000
_cell.length_b   1.000
_cell.length_c   1.000
_cell.angle_alpha   90.00
_cell.angle_beta   90.00
_cell.angle_gamma   90.00
#
_symmetry.space_group_name_H-M   'P 1'
#
loop_
_entity.id
_entity.type
_entity.pdbx_description
1 polymer ?
#
loop_
_entity_poly.entity_id
_entity_poly.type
_entity_poly.pdbx_seq_one_letter_code
_entity_poly.pdbx_strand_id
1 'polypeptide(L)'
;MPSKEVSGVGSYNPIYDKDNCEVSRPSSDADDSDDLLRKQCRSLNTRSWLFSLRDTTSFLAVLACLASYTVIVAAIVLTWSHQHAQQRCQRTSGSNVYPSTFQTQLNDYVEYVPRHFTQNEHGYVKFFGKPSPEIDANWHQILAPQNIGVSPEHMEELGRLDEGIQLSDGNYFGSLTVYHHLHCLKNLYHAVHPEYYGLANLTSAEQETQEFHVGNAKPTVFISFKRQ
;
A
#
# COMPACT_ATOMS: atom_id res chain seq x y z
N MET A 1 0.19 -72.10 61.36
CA MET A 1 -0.26 -70.89 62.09
C MET A 1 -1.53 -70.39 61.41
N PRO A 2 -2.55 -70.02 62.19
CA PRO A 2 -3.97 -69.98 61.80
C PRO A 2 -4.28 -68.64 61.11
N SER A 3 -5.38 -68.37 60.40
CA SER A 3 -6.63 -69.04 59.99
C SER A 3 -7.21 -68.09 58.91
N LYS A 4 -7.71 -68.57 57.75
CA LYS A 4 -9.15 -68.75 57.42
C LYS A 4 -10.02 -67.52 57.76
N GLU A 5 -10.96 -67.01 56.98
CA GLU A 5 -11.83 -67.51 55.91
C GLU A 5 -12.67 -66.28 55.45
N VAL A 6 -12.99 -66.12 54.15
CA VAL A 6 -14.34 -66.18 53.56
C VAL A 6 -15.15 -64.86 53.50
N SER A 7 -15.61 -64.59 52.26
CA SER A 7 -16.79 -63.83 51.76
C SER A 7 -17.21 -62.55 52.51
N GLY A 8 -17.29 -61.39 51.87
CA GLY A 8 -18.20 -61.12 50.75
C GLY A 8 -19.59 -60.78 51.27
N VAL A 9 -20.02 -59.53 51.08
CA VAL A 9 -21.41 -59.04 50.87
C VAL A 9 -21.37 -57.51 50.86
N GLY A 10 -21.80 -56.91 49.76
CA GLY A 10 -21.94 -55.46 49.62
C GLY A 10 -23.17 -54.94 50.38
N SER A 11 -23.10 -53.68 50.81
CA SER A 11 -24.21 -52.91 51.41
C SER A 11 -23.64 -51.53 51.76
N TYR A 12 -24.25 -50.37 51.59
CA TYR A 12 -25.47 -49.87 50.97
C TYR A 12 -25.26 -48.34 51.02
N ASN A 13 -25.43 -47.61 49.93
CA ASN A 13 -25.30 -46.14 49.95
C ASN A 13 -26.67 -45.54 50.25
N PRO A 14 -26.91 -44.95 51.44
CA PRO A 14 -28.09 -44.12 51.62
C PRO A 14 -27.88 -42.77 50.91
N ILE A 15 -28.81 -42.46 50.02
CA ILE A 15 -29.00 -41.14 49.44
C ILE A 15 -29.45 -40.22 50.57
N TYR A 16 -28.61 -39.28 50.98
CA TYR A 16 -29.02 -38.20 51.87
C TYR A 16 -29.68 -37.09 51.04
N ASP A 17 -31.00 -37.02 51.17
CA ASP A 17 -31.83 -35.89 50.78
C ASP A 17 -31.50 -34.67 51.66
N LYS A 18 -31.32 -33.50 51.06
CA LYS A 18 -30.72 -32.32 51.69
C LYS A 18 -31.73 -31.37 52.35
N ASP A 19 -33.02 -31.68 52.31
CA ASP A 19 -34.03 -30.63 52.50
C ASP A 19 -34.89 -30.75 53.76
N ASN A 20 -34.51 -31.53 54.79
CA ASN A 20 -35.28 -31.54 56.05
C ASN A 20 -34.42 -31.52 57.32
N CYS A 21 -34.36 -30.35 57.98
CA CYS A 21 -33.85 -30.19 59.34
C CYS A 21 -35.02 -30.16 60.31
N GLU A 22 -35.36 -31.31 60.91
CA GLU A 22 -36.20 -31.33 62.10
C GLU A 22 -35.48 -32.12 63.19
N VAL A 23 -35.14 -31.43 64.29
CA VAL A 23 -34.50 -32.06 65.46
C VAL A 23 -35.47 -31.92 66.63
N SER A 24 -36.02 -33.06 67.05
CA SER A 24 -36.71 -33.24 68.32
C SER A 24 -35.70 -33.22 69.48
N ARG A 25 -36.04 -32.55 70.59
CA ARG A 25 -35.40 -32.73 71.93
C ARG A 25 -36.16 -33.83 72.70
N PRO A 26 -35.63 -34.52 73.75
CA PRO A 26 -34.48 -34.14 74.60
C PRO A 26 -33.53 -35.29 75.05
N SER A 27 -32.34 -34.95 75.56
CA SER A 27 -31.85 -35.23 76.93
C SER A 27 -30.31 -35.31 77.02
N SER A 28 -29.84 -34.92 78.20
CA SER A 28 -28.50 -34.68 78.75
C SER A 28 -27.24 -35.18 78.03
N ASP A 29 -26.24 -34.30 78.06
CA ASP A 29 -24.79 -34.54 78.00
C ASP A 29 -24.15 -34.71 76.62
N ALA A 30 -23.94 -33.58 75.92
CA ALA A 30 -22.81 -33.38 74.99
C ALA A 30 -22.78 -31.95 74.44
N ASP A 31 -22.35 -30.96 75.24
CA ASP A 31 -22.28 -29.54 74.83
C ASP A 31 -21.17 -29.24 73.79
N ASP A 32 -20.31 -30.20 73.46
CA ASP A 32 -19.15 -30.00 72.58
C ASP A 32 -19.41 -30.47 71.12
N SER A 33 -20.35 -31.38 70.91
CA SER A 33 -20.63 -31.94 69.58
C SER A 33 -21.56 -31.05 68.74
N ASP A 34 -22.53 -30.40 69.40
CA ASP A 34 -23.47 -29.50 68.74
C ASP A 34 -22.81 -28.20 68.27
N ASP A 35 -21.78 -27.71 68.97
CA ASP A 35 -21.03 -26.51 68.55
C ASP A 35 -20.14 -26.78 67.33
N LEU A 36 -19.57 -27.99 67.23
CA LEU A 36 -18.79 -28.41 66.06
C LEU A 36 -19.68 -28.61 64.82
N LEU A 37 -20.86 -29.22 64.97
CA LEU A 37 -21.83 -29.36 63.87
C LEU A 37 -22.36 -27.99 63.40
N ARG A 38 -22.58 -27.06 64.33
CA ARG A 38 -23.04 -25.69 64.02
C ARG A 38 -21.96 -24.85 63.32
N LYS A 39 -20.69 -25.03 63.67
CA LYS A 39 -19.54 -24.41 62.98
C LYS A 39 -19.33 -25.01 61.59
N GLN A 40 -19.52 -26.33 61.42
CA GLN A 40 -19.38 -27.00 60.14
C GLN A 40 -20.51 -26.63 59.15
N CYS A 41 -21.74 -26.44 59.64
CA CYS A 41 -22.87 -26.03 58.79
C CYS A 41 -22.76 -24.56 58.32
N ARG A 42 -22.21 -23.65 59.16
CA ARG A 42 -21.92 -22.26 58.74
C ARG A 42 -20.75 -22.15 57.75
N SER A 43 -19.77 -23.04 57.86
CA SER A 43 -18.61 -23.09 56.96
C SER A 43 -18.94 -23.55 55.53
N LEU A 44 -20.02 -24.30 55.34
CA LEU A 44 -20.40 -24.83 54.04
C LEU A 44 -21.31 -23.87 53.26
N ASN A 45 -22.05 -22.99 53.94
CA ASN A 45 -22.97 -22.05 53.29
C ASN A 45 -22.27 -20.75 52.81
N THR A 46 -21.14 -20.37 53.39
CA THR A 46 -20.35 -19.20 52.92
C THR A 46 -19.43 -19.54 51.74
N ARG A 47 -19.17 -20.83 51.49
CA ARG A 47 -18.36 -21.29 50.35
C ARG A 47 -19.12 -21.26 49.02
N SER A 48 -20.42 -21.56 48.99
CA SER A 48 -21.16 -21.68 47.71
C SER A 48 -21.29 -20.35 46.96
N TRP A 49 -21.43 -19.23 47.67
CA TRP A 49 -21.56 -17.89 47.07
C TRP A 49 -20.24 -17.40 46.44
N LEU A 50 -19.11 -17.70 47.08
CA LEU A 50 -17.78 -17.33 46.59
C LEU A 50 -17.33 -18.17 45.38
N PHE A 51 -17.76 -19.43 45.26
CA PHE A 51 -17.51 -20.24 44.05
C PHE A 51 -18.44 -19.85 42.88
N SER A 52 -19.71 -19.51 43.15
CA SER A 52 -20.68 -19.06 42.12
C SER A 52 -20.27 -17.74 41.43
N LEU A 53 -19.77 -16.76 42.20
CA LEU A 53 -19.26 -15.50 41.65
C LEU A 53 -17.90 -15.65 40.94
N ARG A 54 -17.06 -16.59 41.37
CA ARG A 54 -15.76 -16.85 40.74
C ARG A 54 -15.88 -17.57 39.39
N ASP A 55 -16.85 -18.48 39.26
CA ASP A 55 -17.12 -19.14 37.98
C ASP A 55 -17.80 -18.18 37.00
N THR A 56 -18.80 -17.41 37.44
CA THR A 56 -19.47 -16.42 36.57
C THR A 56 -18.53 -15.31 36.09
N THR A 57 -17.65 -14.80 36.95
CA THR A 57 -16.62 -13.83 36.53
C THR A 57 -15.61 -14.43 35.54
N SER A 58 -15.24 -15.71 35.70
CA SER A 58 -14.36 -16.40 34.76
C SER A 58 -15.04 -16.63 33.40
N PHE A 59 -16.32 -17.02 33.38
CA PHE A 59 -17.11 -17.14 32.15
C PHE A 59 -17.29 -15.79 31.45
N LEU A 60 -17.59 -14.72 32.20
CA LEU A 60 -17.69 -13.36 31.65
C LEU A 60 -16.35 -12.86 31.09
N ALA A 61 -15.22 -13.20 31.74
CA ALA A 61 -13.89 -12.87 31.22
C ALA A 61 -13.59 -13.60 29.91
N VAL A 62 -13.93 -14.89 29.80
CA VAL A 62 -13.74 -15.66 28.55
C VAL A 62 -14.63 -15.12 27.42
N LEU A 63 -15.89 -14.77 27.72
CA LEU A 63 -16.78 -14.14 26.74
C LEU A 63 -16.26 -12.77 26.30
N ALA A 64 -15.72 -11.97 27.22
CA ALA A 64 -15.09 -10.70 26.89
C ALA A 64 -13.84 -10.86 26.00
N CYS A 65 -13.01 -11.87 26.26
CA CYS A 65 -11.85 -12.21 25.42
C CYS A 65 -12.26 -12.69 24.02
N LEU A 66 -13.34 -13.48 23.91
CA LEU A 66 -13.86 -13.91 22.61
C LEU A 66 -14.45 -12.74 21.83
N ALA A 67 -15.21 -11.86 22.50
CA ALA A 67 -15.77 -10.67 21.88
C ALA A 67 -14.68 -9.67 21.44
N SER A 68 -13.64 -9.48 22.23
CA SER A 68 -12.51 -8.62 21.83
C SER A 68 -11.73 -9.23 20.67
N TYR A 69 -11.52 -10.54 20.66
CA TYR A 69 -10.89 -11.26 19.56
C TYR A 69 -11.69 -11.12 18.25
N THR A 70 -13.02 -11.31 18.29
CA THR A 70 -13.86 -11.20 17.09
C THR A 70 -13.89 -9.77 16.54
N VAL A 71 -13.92 -8.75 17.42
CA VAL A 71 -13.84 -7.34 17.01
C VAL A 71 -12.50 -7.02 16.36
N ILE A 72 -11.38 -7.52 16.93
CA ILE A 72 -10.04 -7.30 16.36
C ILE A 72 -9.93 -7.96 14.98
N VAL A 73 -10.37 -9.21 14.83
CA VAL A 73 -10.34 -9.91 13.54
C VAL A 73 -11.22 -9.22 12.51
N ALA A 74 -12.42 -8.76 12.90
CA ALA A 74 -13.30 -8.01 12.02
C ALA A 74 -12.68 -6.67 11.59
N ALA A 75 -12.03 -5.94 12.51
CA ALA A 75 -11.33 -4.70 12.19
C ALA A 75 -10.16 -4.94 11.21
N ILE A 76 -9.41 -6.04 11.39
CA ILE A 76 -8.36 -6.44 10.45
C ILE A 76 -8.98 -6.76 9.09
N VAL A 77 -10.02 -7.60 9.00
CA VAL A 77 -10.66 -7.94 7.71
C VAL A 77 -11.26 -6.71 7.01
N LEU A 78 -11.86 -5.79 7.76
CA LEU A 78 -12.44 -4.55 7.22
C LEU A 78 -11.36 -3.59 6.74
N THR A 79 -10.26 -3.42 7.49
CA THR A 79 -9.13 -2.58 7.06
C THR A 79 -8.42 -3.18 5.85
N TRP A 80 -8.22 -4.49 5.82
CA TRP A 80 -7.63 -5.20 4.68
C TRP A 80 -8.53 -5.16 3.46
N SER A 81 -9.84 -5.34 3.62
CA SER A 81 -10.78 -5.25 2.49
C SER A 81 -10.91 -3.82 1.97
N HIS A 82 -10.89 -2.81 2.84
CA HIS A 82 -10.83 -1.40 2.45
C HIS A 82 -9.52 -1.07 1.74
N GLN A 83 -8.38 -1.52 2.27
CA GLN A 83 -7.07 -1.36 1.63
C GLN A 83 -7.01 -2.09 0.28
N HIS A 84 -7.50 -3.32 0.18
CA HIS A 84 -7.54 -4.06 -1.09
C HIS A 84 -8.52 -3.44 -2.09
N ALA A 85 -9.65 -2.88 -1.64
CA ALA A 85 -10.58 -2.15 -2.49
C ALA A 85 -9.94 -0.84 -3.00
N GLN A 86 -9.27 -0.08 -2.13
CA GLN A 86 -8.51 1.11 -2.51
C GLN A 86 -7.37 0.78 -3.48
N GLN A 87 -6.63 -0.30 -3.21
CA GLN A 87 -5.52 -0.74 -4.07
C GLN A 87 -6.02 -1.30 -5.41
N ARG A 88 -7.21 -1.92 -5.46
CA ARG A 88 -7.86 -2.31 -6.72
C ARG A 88 -8.30 -1.07 -7.51
N CYS A 89 -8.91 -0.08 -6.87
CA CYS A 89 -9.23 1.19 -7.54
C CYS A 89 -7.97 1.89 -8.08
N GLN A 90 -6.86 1.87 -7.33
CA GLN A 90 -5.55 2.37 -7.77
C GLN A 90 -4.88 1.50 -8.86
N ARG A 91 -5.31 0.26 -9.07
CA ARG A 91 -4.79 -0.62 -10.14
C ARG A 91 -5.66 -0.63 -11.38
N THR A 92 -6.98 -0.44 -11.25
CA THR A 92 -7.92 -0.32 -12.38
C THR A 92 -7.94 1.10 -12.94
N SER A 93 -7.74 2.12 -12.10
CA SER A 93 -7.12 3.36 -12.56
C SER A 93 -5.67 2.99 -12.85
N GLY A 94 -5.29 2.79 -14.11
CA GLY A 94 -3.94 2.36 -14.55
C GLY A 94 -2.83 3.39 -14.27
N SER A 95 -2.98 4.14 -13.18
CA SER A 95 -2.16 5.23 -12.74
C SER A 95 -1.59 4.90 -11.37
N ASN A 96 -0.44 4.22 -11.37
CA ASN A 96 0.67 4.72 -10.55
C ASN A 96 1.14 6.08 -11.10
N VAL A 97 0.21 6.99 -11.35
CA VAL A 97 0.49 8.42 -11.43
C VAL A 97 0.73 8.73 -9.96
N TYR A 98 2.01 8.75 -9.58
CA TYR A 98 2.41 9.53 -8.41
C TYR A 98 1.53 10.77 -8.41
N PRO A 99 0.75 11.06 -7.35
CA PRO A 99 -0.01 12.30 -7.30
C PRO A 99 1.02 13.37 -7.62
N SER A 100 0.91 13.96 -8.81
CA SER A 100 1.96 14.79 -9.32
C SER A 100 1.95 15.97 -8.37
N THR A 101 2.93 16.03 -7.48
CA THR A 101 3.12 17.16 -6.58
C THR A 101 3.26 18.46 -7.37
N PHE A 102 3.48 18.33 -8.69
CA PHE A 102 3.25 19.30 -9.72
C PHE A 102 1.84 19.13 -10.31
N GLN A 103 0.84 19.82 -9.74
CA GLN A 103 -0.48 19.94 -10.35
C GLN A 103 -0.36 20.94 -11.50
N THR A 104 0.08 20.47 -12.67
CA THR A 104 0.03 21.29 -13.87
C THR A 104 -1.41 21.46 -14.30
N GLN A 105 -1.76 22.64 -14.83
CA GLN A 105 -3.02 22.86 -15.54
C GLN A 105 -3.19 21.93 -16.76
N LEU A 106 -2.15 21.19 -17.14
CA LEU A 106 -2.19 20.21 -18.22
C LEU A 106 -2.92 18.92 -17.84
N ASN A 107 -3.10 18.63 -16.55
CA ASN A 107 -3.76 17.41 -16.11
C ASN A 107 -5.21 17.32 -16.62
N ASP A 108 -5.89 18.46 -16.83
CA ASP A 108 -7.25 18.50 -17.40
C ASP A 108 -7.27 18.20 -18.91
N TYR A 109 -6.13 18.30 -19.58
CA TYR A 109 -5.96 18.08 -21.01
C TYR A 109 -5.24 16.78 -21.37
N VAL A 110 -4.75 16.02 -20.37
CA VAL A 110 -3.98 14.79 -20.57
C VAL A 110 -4.80 13.59 -20.11
N GLU A 111 -5.17 12.74 -21.07
CA GLU A 111 -5.83 11.46 -20.81
C GLU A 111 -4.82 10.31 -20.81
N TYR A 112 -4.75 9.56 -19.71
CA TYR A 112 -3.93 8.35 -19.63
C TYR A 112 -4.69 7.15 -20.19
N VAL A 113 -4.30 6.70 -21.38
CA VAL A 113 -4.90 5.53 -22.01
C VAL A 113 -3.96 4.32 -21.86
N PRO A 114 -4.37 3.23 -21.18
CA PRO A 114 -3.56 2.02 -21.13
C PRO A 114 -3.43 1.42 -22.54
N ARG A 115 -2.20 1.13 -22.97
CA ARG A 115 -1.90 0.49 -24.25
C ARG A 115 -1.04 -0.74 -24.01
N HIS A 116 -1.39 -1.83 -24.69
CA HIS A 116 -0.53 -3.00 -24.73
C HIS A 116 0.60 -2.73 -25.72
N PHE A 117 1.82 -2.53 -25.22
CA PHE A 117 2.99 -2.38 -26.08
C PHE A 117 3.37 -3.75 -26.62
N THR A 118 3.18 -3.96 -27.93
CA THR A 118 3.80 -5.10 -28.60
C THR A 118 5.24 -4.72 -28.91
N GLN A 119 6.19 -5.48 -28.40
CA GLN A 119 7.61 -5.32 -28.72
C GLN A 119 7.80 -5.76 -30.17
N ASN A 120 7.58 -4.83 -31.09
CA ASN A 120 7.64 -5.11 -32.52
C ASN A 120 9.11 -5.09 -32.95
N GLU A 121 9.79 -6.23 -32.91
CA GLU A 121 11.14 -6.38 -33.49
C GLU A 121 11.15 -6.19 -35.02
N HIS A 122 9.96 -6.25 -35.66
CA HIS A 122 9.78 -6.17 -37.12
C HIS A 122 8.70 -5.15 -37.56
N GLY A 123 8.25 -4.27 -36.67
CA GLY A 123 7.22 -3.27 -37.01
C GLY A 123 7.77 -2.13 -37.86
N TYR A 124 6.90 -1.48 -38.66
CA TYR A 124 7.25 -0.24 -39.37
C TYR A 124 7.73 0.81 -38.37
N VAL A 125 8.90 1.37 -38.67
CA VAL A 125 9.64 2.24 -37.77
C VAL A 125 9.45 3.69 -38.20
N LYS A 126 8.72 4.49 -37.40
CA LYS A 126 8.37 5.86 -37.79
C LYS A 126 9.48 6.90 -37.53
N PHE A 127 10.29 6.72 -36.47
CA PHE A 127 11.21 7.76 -35.98
C PHE A 127 12.69 7.34 -35.93
N PHE A 128 13.02 6.09 -36.28
CA PHE A 128 14.37 5.55 -36.21
C PHE A 128 14.67 4.65 -37.42
N GLY A 129 15.94 4.30 -37.62
CA GLY A 129 16.40 3.53 -38.76
C GLY A 129 17.42 4.30 -39.60
N LYS A 130 17.53 3.98 -40.89
CA LYS A 130 18.38 4.75 -41.80
C LYS A 130 17.73 6.12 -42.03
N PRO A 131 18.47 7.23 -41.88
CA PRO A 131 17.90 8.57 -42.05
C PRO A 131 17.30 8.74 -43.44
N SER A 132 16.13 9.38 -43.47
CA SER A 132 15.33 9.61 -44.67
C SER A 132 14.47 10.86 -44.48
N PRO A 133 14.03 11.50 -45.58
CA PRO A 133 13.11 12.64 -45.50
C PRO A 133 11.80 12.33 -44.77
N GLU A 134 11.35 11.08 -44.80
CA GLU A 134 10.15 10.61 -44.10
C GLU A 134 10.36 10.63 -42.58
N ILE A 135 11.51 10.14 -42.09
CA ILE A 135 11.84 10.19 -40.66
C ILE A 135 12.02 11.64 -40.19
N ASP A 136 12.65 12.49 -41.02
CA ASP A 136 12.82 13.91 -40.72
C ASP A 136 11.46 14.62 -40.61
N ALA A 137 10.52 14.32 -41.51
CA ALA A 137 9.15 14.83 -41.46
C ALA A 137 8.40 14.35 -40.21
N ASN A 138 8.60 13.10 -39.80
CA ASN A 138 8.01 12.57 -38.57
C ASN A 138 8.53 13.28 -37.32
N TRP A 139 9.84 13.50 -37.22
CA TRP A 139 10.46 14.29 -36.14
C TRP A 139 9.97 15.75 -36.13
N HIS A 140 9.82 16.36 -37.30
CA HIS A 140 9.28 17.71 -37.41
C HIS A 140 7.82 17.76 -36.94
N GLN A 141 6.99 16.81 -37.37
CA GLN A 141 5.58 16.75 -37.02
C GLN A 141 5.35 16.61 -35.51
N ILE A 142 6.10 15.73 -34.84
CA ILE A 142 5.91 15.49 -33.40
C ILE A 142 6.43 16.66 -32.54
N LEU A 143 7.41 17.43 -33.03
CA LEU A 143 7.96 18.61 -32.35
C LEU A 143 7.28 19.93 -32.76
N ALA A 144 6.42 19.95 -33.76
CA ALA A 144 5.74 21.15 -34.22
C ALA A 144 5.04 21.95 -33.09
N PRO A 145 4.32 21.32 -32.14
CA PRO A 145 3.67 22.03 -31.03
C PRO A 145 4.58 22.26 -29.81
N GLN A 146 5.90 22.22 -29.95
CA GLN A 146 6.82 22.36 -28.80
C GLN A 146 6.79 23.74 -28.14
N ASN A 147 6.47 24.78 -28.90
CA ASN A 147 6.41 26.14 -28.42
C ASN A 147 4.95 26.52 -28.17
N ILE A 148 4.66 27.01 -26.98
CA ILE A 148 3.34 27.43 -26.55
C ILE A 148 3.36 28.88 -26.08
N GLY A 149 2.21 29.55 -26.19
CA GLY A 149 1.97 30.84 -25.53
C GLY A 149 1.36 30.60 -24.15
N VAL A 150 1.98 31.15 -23.12
CA VAL A 150 1.51 31.14 -21.74
C VAL A 150 0.85 32.48 -21.44
N SER A 151 -0.36 32.49 -20.87
CA SER A 151 -1.07 33.73 -20.59
C SER A 151 -0.34 34.59 -19.54
N PRO A 152 -0.47 35.93 -19.60
CA PRO A 152 0.09 36.82 -18.57
C PRO A 152 -0.42 36.50 -17.16
N GLU A 153 -1.71 36.18 -17.02
CA GLU A 153 -2.32 35.79 -15.74
C GLU A 153 -1.59 34.58 -15.13
N HIS A 154 -1.27 33.57 -15.94
CA HIS A 154 -0.57 32.40 -15.44
C HIS A 154 0.90 32.71 -15.09
N MET A 155 1.56 33.58 -15.86
CA MET A 155 2.91 34.03 -15.52
C MET A 155 2.95 34.86 -14.23
N GLU A 156 1.87 35.59 -13.93
CA GLU A 156 1.67 36.31 -12.66
C GLU A 156 1.46 35.34 -11.50
N GLU A 157 0.62 34.33 -11.67
CA GLU A 157 0.43 33.25 -10.67
C GLU A 157 1.75 32.54 -10.34
N LEU A 158 2.60 32.33 -11.35
CA LEU A 158 3.92 31.73 -11.19
C LEU A 158 4.93 32.70 -10.56
N GLY A 159 4.63 34.00 -10.50
CA GLY A 159 5.55 35.04 -10.04
C GLY A 159 6.74 35.25 -10.98
N ARG A 160 6.56 35.03 -12.29
CA ARG A 160 7.64 35.01 -13.30
C ARG A 160 7.46 36.02 -14.43
N LEU A 161 6.63 37.05 -14.24
CA LEU A 161 6.36 38.08 -15.27
C LEU A 161 7.63 38.78 -15.77
N ASP A 162 8.62 38.99 -14.89
CA ASP A 162 9.89 39.65 -15.18
C ASP A 162 10.95 38.72 -15.79
N GLU A 163 10.77 37.40 -15.70
CA GLU A 163 11.66 36.39 -16.28
C GLU A 163 11.24 35.95 -17.70
N GLY A 164 9.96 36.12 -18.02
CA GLY A 164 9.37 35.58 -19.25
C GLY A 164 9.73 36.38 -20.51
N ILE A 165 9.84 35.68 -21.63
CA ILE A 165 9.94 36.33 -22.95
C ILE A 165 8.53 36.61 -23.46
N GLN A 166 8.13 37.88 -23.50
CA GLN A 166 6.82 38.28 -24.01
C GLN A 166 6.81 38.28 -25.55
N LEU A 167 5.77 37.69 -26.12
CA LEU A 167 5.48 37.61 -27.54
C LEU A 167 4.63 38.81 -27.99
N SER A 168 4.51 39.02 -29.30
CA SER A 168 3.79 40.16 -29.89
C SER A 168 2.29 40.19 -29.59
N ASP A 169 1.70 39.04 -29.25
CA ASP A 169 0.29 38.89 -28.87
C ASP A 169 0.05 39.14 -27.37
N GLY A 170 1.11 39.47 -26.60
CA GLY A 170 1.07 39.71 -25.18
C GLY A 170 1.26 38.46 -24.31
N ASN A 171 1.20 37.26 -24.90
CA ASN A 171 1.50 36.01 -24.20
C ASN A 171 3.00 35.84 -23.98
N TYR A 172 3.39 34.89 -23.14
CA TYR A 172 4.78 34.57 -22.84
C TYR A 172 5.20 33.27 -23.53
N PHE A 173 6.43 33.23 -24.03
CA PHE A 173 6.99 32.02 -24.61
C PHE A 173 7.14 30.92 -23.55
N GLY A 174 6.65 29.72 -23.86
CA GLY A 174 6.81 28.53 -23.04
C GLY A 174 7.00 27.26 -23.85
N SER A 175 7.39 26.18 -23.18
CA SER A 175 7.48 24.83 -23.73
C SER A 175 7.21 23.80 -22.64
N LEU A 176 6.72 22.62 -23.03
CA LEU A 176 6.57 21.49 -22.11
C LEU A 176 7.86 20.68 -22.05
N THR A 177 8.25 20.23 -20.86
CA THR A 177 9.45 19.41 -20.64
C THR A 177 9.50 18.15 -21.52
N VAL A 178 8.35 17.58 -21.87
CA VAL A 178 8.28 16.43 -22.80
C VAL A 178 8.86 16.77 -24.17
N TYR A 179 8.64 17.98 -24.69
CA TYR A 179 9.21 18.40 -25.96
C TYR A 179 10.70 18.65 -25.87
N HIS A 180 11.20 19.13 -24.73
CA HIS A 180 12.64 19.23 -24.48
C HIS A 180 13.31 17.85 -24.53
N HIS A 181 12.71 16.84 -23.88
CA HIS A 181 13.22 15.46 -23.96
C HIS A 181 13.19 14.91 -25.39
N LEU A 182 12.10 15.14 -26.13
CA LEU A 182 12.01 14.71 -27.53
C LEU A 182 13.01 15.42 -28.43
N HIS A 183 13.26 16.71 -28.21
CA HIS A 183 14.29 17.48 -28.90
C HIS A 183 15.69 16.89 -28.67
N CYS A 184 16.04 16.56 -27.42
CA CYS A 184 17.30 15.90 -27.10
C CYS A 184 17.42 14.52 -27.78
N LEU A 185 16.34 13.75 -27.81
CA LEU A 185 16.32 12.44 -28.48
C LEU A 185 16.54 12.57 -30.00
N LYS A 186 15.94 13.59 -30.62
CA LYS A 186 16.21 13.94 -32.03
C LYS A 186 17.68 14.30 -32.26
N ASN A 187 18.28 15.10 -31.37
CA ASN A 187 19.70 15.46 -31.49
C ASN A 187 20.62 14.24 -31.35
N LEU A 188 20.28 13.30 -30.47
CA LEU A 188 20.99 12.03 -30.36
C LEU A 188 20.86 11.21 -31.66
N TYR A 189 19.66 11.16 -32.25
CA TYR A 189 19.44 10.51 -33.54
C TYR A 189 20.29 11.16 -34.65
N HIS A 190 20.39 12.49 -34.67
CA HIS A 190 21.26 13.18 -35.63
C HIS A 190 22.75 12.86 -35.38
N ALA A 191 23.18 12.80 -34.12
CA ALA A 191 24.56 12.52 -33.74
C ALA A 191 25.03 11.12 -34.13
N VAL A 192 24.14 10.13 -34.19
CA VAL A 192 24.46 8.77 -34.68
C VAL A 192 24.41 8.66 -36.21
N HIS A 193 23.97 9.71 -36.92
CA HIS A 193 23.93 9.80 -38.38
C HIS A 193 24.65 11.06 -38.90
N PRO A 194 25.92 11.28 -38.50
CA PRO A 194 26.61 12.56 -38.74
C PRO A 194 26.84 12.87 -40.22
N GLU A 195 27.01 11.85 -41.07
CA GLU A 195 27.19 12.04 -42.52
C GLU A 195 25.92 12.57 -43.19
N TYR A 196 24.75 12.02 -42.84
CA TYR A 196 23.47 12.44 -43.43
C TYR A 196 23.10 13.86 -43.00
N TYR A 197 23.34 14.20 -41.74
CA TYR A 197 23.03 15.54 -41.20
C TYR A 197 24.17 16.54 -41.37
N GLY A 198 25.23 16.19 -42.10
CA GLY A 198 26.34 17.10 -42.39
C GLY A 198 27.12 17.57 -41.16
N LEU A 199 27.07 16.83 -40.04
CA LEU A 199 27.71 17.21 -38.78
C LEU A 199 29.25 17.21 -38.87
N ALA A 200 29.82 16.57 -39.90
CA ALA A 200 31.25 16.61 -40.19
C ALA A 200 31.73 17.92 -40.85
N ASN A 201 30.81 18.71 -41.39
CA ASN A 201 31.11 19.93 -42.17
C ASN A 201 30.61 21.21 -41.49
N LEU A 202 30.40 21.18 -40.17
CA LEU A 202 29.95 22.35 -39.41
C LEU A 202 31.04 23.43 -39.43
N THR A 203 30.62 24.69 -39.57
CA THR A 203 31.49 25.84 -39.30
C THR A 203 31.86 25.89 -37.82
N SER A 204 32.93 26.59 -37.45
CA SER A 204 33.35 26.71 -36.04
C SER A 204 32.24 27.24 -35.12
N ALA A 205 31.41 28.17 -35.60
CA ALA A 205 30.29 28.72 -34.84
C ALA A 205 29.12 27.72 -34.69
N GLU A 206 28.82 26.95 -35.74
CA GLU A 206 27.81 25.89 -35.68
C GLU A 206 28.28 24.73 -34.81
N GLN A 207 29.57 24.42 -34.84
CA GLN A 207 30.18 23.41 -33.99
C GLN A 207 30.10 23.83 -32.52
N GLU A 208 30.42 25.08 -32.17
CA GLU A 208 30.25 25.59 -30.81
C GLU A 208 28.79 25.51 -30.35
N THR A 209 27.85 25.86 -31.23
CA THR A 209 26.42 25.74 -30.94
C THR A 209 26.02 24.29 -30.70
N GLN A 210 26.45 23.37 -31.57
CA GLN A 210 26.20 21.94 -31.44
C GLN A 210 26.84 21.38 -30.16
N GLU A 211 28.05 21.81 -29.81
CA GLU A 211 28.74 21.45 -28.58
C GLU A 211 28.06 22.02 -27.34
N PHE A 212 27.43 23.19 -27.39
CA PHE A 212 26.63 23.69 -26.27
C PHE A 212 25.36 22.86 -26.07
N HIS A 213 24.70 22.47 -27.17
CA HIS A 213 23.45 21.72 -27.14
C HIS A 213 23.66 20.21 -26.87
N VAL A 214 24.81 19.64 -27.25
CA VAL A 214 25.16 18.23 -27.07
C VAL A 214 26.18 18.02 -25.96
N GLY A 215 27.05 18.97 -25.66
CA GLY A 215 28.28 18.80 -24.86
C GLY A 215 28.12 18.65 -23.35
N ASN A 216 26.90 18.72 -22.82
CA ASN A 216 26.58 18.12 -21.52
C ASN A 216 26.36 16.60 -21.59
N ALA A 217 26.37 16.04 -22.80
CA ALA A 217 26.36 14.63 -23.11
C ALA A 217 27.50 14.34 -24.09
N LYS A 218 28.75 14.31 -23.60
CA LYS A 218 29.75 13.43 -24.23
C LYS A 218 29.40 12.01 -23.80
N PRO A 219 28.70 11.19 -24.59
CA PRO A 219 28.41 9.83 -24.21
C PRO A 219 29.65 9.02 -24.60
N THR A 220 30.69 9.07 -23.77
CA THR A 220 31.76 8.08 -23.85
C THR A 220 31.20 6.79 -23.27
N VAL A 221 30.32 6.12 -24.02
CA VAL A 221 29.79 4.80 -23.66
C VAL A 221 30.73 3.76 -24.28
N PHE A 222 31.75 3.36 -23.52
CA PHE A 222 32.52 2.16 -23.83
C PHE A 222 31.72 0.93 -23.38
N ILE A 223 30.93 0.34 -24.28
CA ILE A 223 30.36 -1.00 -24.04
C ILE A 223 31.46 -2.02 -24.37
N SER A 224 32.18 -2.47 -23.35
CA SER A 224 33.09 -3.61 -23.47
C SER A 224 32.34 -4.90 -23.15
N PHE A 225 32.03 -5.68 -24.18
CA PHE A 225 31.54 -7.04 -23.98
C PHE A 225 32.73 -7.95 -23.66
N LYS A 226 32.85 -8.38 -22.40
CA LYS A 226 33.65 -9.55 -22.08
C LYS A 226 32.93 -10.77 -22.65
N ARG A 227 33.50 -11.35 -23.70
CA ARG A 227 33.11 -12.67 -24.20
C ARG A 227 33.39 -13.68 -23.07
N GLN A 228 32.34 -14.33 -22.56
CA GLN A 228 32.47 -15.50 -21.69
C GLN A 228 32.90 -16.71 -22.53
#